data_AF-A0A2S9FG03-F1
#
_entry.id   AF-A0A2S9FG03-F1
#
_cell.length_a   1.000
_cell.length_b   1.000
_cell.length_c   1.000
_cell.angle_alpha   90.00
_cell.angle_beta   90.00
_cell.angle_gamma   90.00
#
_symmetry.space_group_name_H-M   'P 1'
#
loop_
_entity.id
_entity.type
_entity.pdbx_description
1 polymer ?
#
loop_
_entity_poly.entity_id
_entity_poly.type
_entity_poly.pdbx_seq_one_letter_code
_entity_poly.pdbx_strand_id
1 'polypeptide(L)'
;MAVVLAYTSPAIGHLFPFCALLTELAARGHTVHIRTLASGVDLCLRLGFAARPVDPRIEALQSAETAGCVLQSAEDTVRVLSRRAVWEVDDFTTALDEVDPDVTLVDTNCWGAISAAETQSRPWLVFSPFTPYLRSPGSPPFGAGATPWRGVVGRVRDWGIGTVTRAVFDRPFSVGMRPVRAALGLPPVHSAEQLLRRAPRVLVASGKPFEYVHTDWGASVDLIGPAVFDPP
;
A
#
# COMPACT_ATOMS: atom_id res chain seq x y z
N MET A 1 -4.95 11.48 23.66
CA MET A 1 -5.58 10.25 23.14
C MET A 1 -6.10 10.57 21.75
N ALA A 2 -5.83 9.74 20.77
CA ALA A 2 -6.23 9.98 19.38
C ALA A 2 -7.00 8.78 18.83
N VAL A 3 -7.90 9.01 17.89
CA VAL A 3 -8.63 8.00 17.12
C VAL A 3 -7.86 7.70 15.84
N VAL A 4 -7.43 6.45 15.69
CA VAL A 4 -6.66 5.96 14.55
C VAL A 4 -7.55 5.06 13.71
N LEU A 5 -7.64 5.32 12.41
CA LEU A 5 -8.28 4.42 11.46
C LEU A 5 -7.23 3.78 10.55
N ALA A 6 -7.10 2.46 10.60
CA ALA A 6 -6.36 1.69 9.62
C ALA A 6 -7.30 1.16 8.51
N TYR A 7 -6.86 1.30 7.26
CA TYR A 7 -7.56 0.76 6.10
C TYR A 7 -6.61 -0.15 5.32
N THR A 8 -6.90 -1.45 5.33
CA THR A 8 -5.97 -2.47 4.83
C THR A 8 -6.49 -3.16 3.58
N SER A 9 -5.58 -3.55 2.68
CA SER A 9 -5.93 -4.44 1.57
C SER A 9 -6.44 -5.78 2.11
N PRO A 10 -7.46 -6.41 1.50
CA PRO A 10 -8.06 -7.64 2.04
C PRO A 10 -7.16 -8.86 1.83
N ALA A 11 -6.07 -8.95 2.60
CA ALA A 11 -5.10 -10.03 2.57
C ALA A 11 -4.42 -10.16 3.94
N ILE A 12 -4.30 -11.39 4.45
CA ILE A 12 -3.71 -11.67 5.77
C ILE A 12 -2.27 -11.14 5.88
N GLY A 13 -1.48 -11.29 4.81
CA GLY A 13 -0.08 -10.80 4.77
C GLY A 13 0.05 -9.28 4.92
N HIS A 14 -1.03 -8.53 4.66
CA HIS A 14 -1.10 -7.10 4.93
C HIS A 14 -1.60 -6.82 6.35
N LEU A 15 -2.60 -7.58 6.80
CA LEU A 15 -3.19 -7.39 8.13
C LEU A 15 -2.18 -7.60 9.27
N PHE A 16 -1.36 -8.65 9.24
CA PHE A 16 -0.50 -8.98 10.38
C PHE A 16 0.52 -7.87 10.73
N PRO A 17 1.26 -7.28 9.78
CA PRO A 17 2.08 -6.11 10.05
C PRO A 17 1.30 -4.90 10.60
N PHE A 18 0.06 -4.71 10.14
CA PHE A 18 -0.82 -3.68 10.72
C PHE A 18 -1.18 -4.02 12.17
N CYS A 19 -1.49 -5.27 12.50
CA CYS A 19 -1.77 -5.68 13.88
C CYS A 19 -0.60 -5.35 14.82
N ALA A 20 0.65 -5.60 14.43
CA ALA A 20 1.82 -5.21 15.23
C ALA A 20 1.83 -3.70 15.53
N LEU A 21 1.68 -2.86 14.51
CA LEU A 21 1.67 -1.40 14.67
C LEU A 21 0.48 -0.93 15.53
N LEU A 22 -0.71 -1.47 15.25
CA LEU A 22 -1.95 -1.06 15.91
C LEU A 22 -2.01 -1.49 17.38
N THR A 23 -1.45 -2.66 17.72
CA THR A 23 -1.31 -3.10 19.12
C THR A 23 -0.44 -2.13 19.91
N GLU A 24 0.67 -1.67 19.34
CA GLU A 24 1.52 -0.66 19.99
C GLU A 24 0.81 0.69 20.16
N LEU A 25 -0.01 1.12 19.18
CA LEU A 25 -0.81 2.34 19.31
C LEU A 25 -1.90 2.20 20.39
N ALA A 26 -2.59 1.05 20.44
CA ALA A 26 -3.58 0.77 21.47
C ALA A 26 -2.95 0.72 22.87
N ALA A 27 -1.78 0.10 23.01
CA ALA A 27 -1.04 0.04 24.28
C ALA A 27 -0.62 1.44 24.80
N ARG A 28 -0.41 2.40 23.88
CA ARG A 28 -0.15 3.82 24.21
C ARG A 28 -1.43 4.61 24.51
N GLY A 29 -2.59 3.96 24.52
CA GLY A 29 -3.88 4.55 24.88
C GLY A 29 -4.59 5.25 23.72
N HIS A 30 -4.29 4.91 22.47
CA HIS A 30 -5.06 5.38 21.31
C HIS A 30 -6.27 4.48 21.04
N THR A 31 -7.36 5.05 20.52
CA THR A 31 -8.52 4.27 20.05
C THR A 31 -8.26 3.78 18.64
N VAL A 32 -8.25 2.47 18.43
CA VAL A 32 -7.94 1.86 17.14
C VAL A 32 -9.19 1.35 16.45
N HIS A 33 -9.43 1.85 15.24
CA HIS A 33 -10.38 1.33 14.27
C HIS A 33 -9.64 0.70 13.10
N ILE A 34 -10.18 -0.39 12.55
CA ILE A 34 -9.63 -1.03 11.37
C ILE A 34 -10.72 -1.50 10.40
N ARG A 35 -10.55 -1.22 9.11
CA ARG A 35 -11.26 -1.88 8.02
C ARG A 35 -10.32 -2.85 7.30
N THR A 36 -10.67 -4.14 7.32
CA THR A 36 -9.82 -5.22 6.79
C THR A 36 -10.61 -6.36 6.17
N LEU A 37 -9.96 -7.44 5.73
CA LEU A 37 -10.64 -8.63 5.20
C LEU A 37 -11.61 -9.24 6.23
N ALA A 38 -12.72 -9.82 5.76
CA ALA A 38 -13.75 -10.36 6.64
C ALA A 38 -13.21 -11.42 7.62
N SER A 39 -12.33 -12.31 7.14
CA SER A 39 -11.72 -13.36 7.97
C SER A 39 -10.74 -12.84 9.05
N GLY A 40 -10.30 -11.58 8.95
CA GLY A 40 -9.42 -10.93 9.92
C GLY A 40 -10.16 -10.21 11.05
N VAL A 41 -11.47 -9.97 10.91
CA VAL A 41 -12.25 -9.16 11.86
C VAL A 41 -12.23 -9.77 13.26
N ASP A 42 -12.48 -11.06 13.40
CA ASP A 42 -12.50 -11.74 14.71
C ASP A 42 -11.15 -11.65 15.43
N LEU A 43 -10.05 -11.73 14.69
CA LEU A 43 -8.71 -11.53 15.24
C LEU A 43 -8.55 -10.10 15.77
N CYS A 44 -8.90 -9.09 14.98
CA CYS A 44 -8.80 -7.70 15.39
C CYS A 44 -9.67 -7.36 16.61
N LEU A 45 -10.87 -7.93 16.70
CA LEU A 45 -11.73 -7.78 17.88
C LEU A 45 -11.10 -8.41 19.13
N ARG A 46 -10.47 -9.59 19.02
CA ARG A 46 -9.73 -10.21 20.14
C ARG A 46 -8.53 -9.38 20.59
N LEU A 47 -7.91 -8.61 19.68
CA LEU A 47 -6.85 -7.65 20.00
C LEU A 47 -7.37 -6.34 20.61
N GLY A 48 -8.69 -6.17 20.74
CA GLY A 48 -9.31 -4.99 21.32
C GLY A 48 -9.52 -3.83 20.34
N PHE A 49 -9.39 -4.05 19.03
CA PHE A 49 -9.65 -3.03 18.01
C PHE A 49 -11.15 -2.95 17.67
N ALA A 50 -11.63 -1.77 17.28
CA ALA A 50 -12.93 -1.63 16.63
C ALA A 50 -12.80 -2.03 15.15
N ALA A 51 -13.16 -3.28 14.81
CA ALA A 51 -12.93 -3.84 13.48
C ALA A 51 -14.22 -3.99 12.66
N ARG A 52 -14.13 -3.68 11.36
CA ARG A 52 -15.18 -3.96 10.36
C ARG A 52 -14.56 -4.57 9.10
N PRO A 53 -15.30 -5.39 8.35
CA PRO A 53 -14.85 -5.83 7.04
C PRO A 53 -14.82 -4.66 6.06
N VAL A 54 -13.93 -4.69 5.07
CA VAL A 54 -14.06 -3.90 3.84
C VAL A 54 -15.27 -4.37 3.03
N ASP A 55 -15.73 -3.56 2.08
CA ASP A 55 -16.81 -3.95 1.18
C ASP A 55 -16.54 -5.33 0.52
N PRO A 56 -17.48 -6.29 0.58
CA PRO A 56 -17.29 -7.62 0.00
C PRO A 56 -16.94 -7.62 -1.49
N ARG A 57 -17.32 -6.57 -2.24
CA ARG A 57 -16.95 -6.38 -3.66
C ARG A 57 -15.46 -6.14 -3.84
N ILE A 58 -14.79 -5.52 -2.86
CA ILE A 58 -13.33 -5.33 -2.85
C ILE A 58 -12.65 -6.67 -2.60
N GLU A 59 -13.14 -7.43 -1.61
CA GLU A 59 -12.56 -8.73 -1.23
C GLU A 59 -12.79 -9.80 -2.31
N ALA A 60 -13.95 -9.80 -2.99
CA ALA A 60 -14.27 -10.72 -4.08
C ALA A 60 -13.37 -10.55 -5.31
N LEU A 61 -12.75 -9.38 -5.49
CA LEU A 61 -11.78 -9.14 -6.54
C LEU A 61 -10.42 -9.70 -6.11
N GLN A 62 -10.20 -11.01 -6.24
CA GLN A 62 -8.88 -11.60 -6.01
C GLN A 62 -8.13 -11.77 -7.33
N SER A 63 -6.80 -11.67 -7.29
CA SER A 63 -5.99 -12.15 -8.42
C SER A 63 -6.14 -13.66 -8.47
N ALA A 64 -6.39 -14.22 -9.65
CA ALA A 64 -6.16 -15.64 -9.83
C ALA A 64 -4.69 -15.91 -9.47
N GLU A 65 -4.42 -16.97 -8.72
CA GLU A 65 -3.08 -17.54 -8.63
C GLU A 65 -2.75 -18.12 -10.01
N THR A 66 -2.36 -17.24 -10.93
CA THR A 66 -1.98 -17.66 -12.26
C THR A 66 -0.61 -18.34 -12.12
N ALA A 67 -0.52 -19.62 -12.46
CA ALA A 67 0.74 -20.35 -12.64
C ALA A 67 1.50 -19.85 -13.90
N GLY A 68 1.64 -18.52 -14.02
CA GLY A 68 2.16 -17.80 -15.16
C GLY A 68 3.50 -17.11 -14.88
N CYS A 69 4.01 -16.40 -15.88
CA CYS A 69 5.26 -15.64 -15.76
C CYS A 69 5.09 -14.44 -14.81
N VAL A 70 6.17 -14.03 -14.12
CA VAL A 70 6.21 -12.87 -13.20
C VAL A 70 5.56 -11.61 -13.78
N LEU A 71 5.74 -11.36 -15.08
CA LEU A 71 5.15 -10.20 -15.76
C LEU A 71 3.62 -10.26 -15.84
N GLN A 72 3.06 -11.44 -16.10
CA GLN A 72 1.60 -11.64 -16.15
C GLN A 72 0.99 -11.45 -14.75
N SER A 73 1.65 -11.99 -13.73
CA SER A 73 1.23 -11.78 -12.33
C SER A 73 1.23 -10.28 -11.94
N ALA A 74 2.23 -9.52 -12.39
CA ALA A 74 2.28 -8.07 -12.18
C ALA A 74 1.13 -7.33 -12.89
N GLU A 75 0.84 -7.66 -14.15
CA GLU A 75 -0.29 -7.10 -14.89
C GLU A 75 -1.65 -7.42 -14.26
N ASP A 76 -1.85 -8.68 -13.84
CA ASP A 76 -3.07 -9.14 -13.17
C ASP A 76 -3.26 -8.43 -11.84
N THR A 77 -2.19 -8.29 -11.05
CA THR A 77 -2.19 -7.54 -9.79
C THR A 77 -2.61 -6.09 -10.03
N VAL A 78 -2.01 -5.40 -11.00
CA VAL A 78 -2.36 -4.01 -11.32
C VAL A 78 -3.82 -3.90 -11.74
N ARG A 79 -4.30 -4.83 -12.57
CA ARG A 79 -5.70 -4.86 -13.01
C ARG A 79 -6.66 -5.02 -11.83
N VAL A 80 -6.37 -5.96 -10.92
CA VAL A 80 -7.20 -6.20 -9.74
C VAL A 80 -7.22 -4.98 -8.82
N LEU A 81 -6.06 -4.43 -8.48
CA LEU A 81 -5.96 -3.27 -7.60
C LEU A 81 -6.61 -2.02 -8.19
N SER A 82 -6.46 -1.77 -9.50
CA SER A 82 -7.17 -0.69 -10.18
C SER A 82 -8.70 -0.87 -10.19
N ARG A 83 -9.20 -2.11 -10.28
CA ARG A 83 -10.65 -2.38 -10.17
C ARG A 83 -11.17 -2.21 -8.75
N ARG A 84 -10.39 -2.62 -7.74
CA ARG A 84 -10.71 -2.40 -6.32
C ARG A 84 -10.76 -0.90 -6.00
N ALA A 85 -9.84 -0.12 -6.55
CA ALA A 85 -9.73 1.31 -6.28
C ALA A 85 -11.03 2.09 -6.49
N VAL A 86 -11.90 1.66 -7.40
CA VAL A 86 -13.23 2.28 -7.61
C VAL A 86 -14.11 2.13 -6.36
N TRP A 87 -14.16 0.93 -5.77
CA TRP A 87 -14.97 0.63 -4.59
C TRP A 87 -14.31 1.09 -3.30
N GLU A 88 -12.98 1.08 -3.24
CA GLU A 88 -12.20 1.54 -2.08
C GLU A 88 -12.45 3.01 -1.76
N VAL A 89 -12.73 3.86 -2.75
CA VAL A 89 -13.03 5.29 -2.51
C VAL A 89 -14.26 5.45 -1.62
N ASP A 90 -15.37 4.81 -1.99
CA ASP A 90 -16.64 4.92 -1.26
C ASP A 90 -16.56 4.22 0.11
N ASP A 91 -15.92 3.04 0.15
CA ASP A 91 -15.75 2.28 1.39
C ASP A 91 -14.85 3.01 2.40
N PHE A 92 -13.74 3.60 1.93
CA PHE A 92 -12.86 4.41 2.77
C PHE A 92 -13.54 5.70 3.23
N THR A 93 -14.26 6.40 2.36
CA THR A 93 -14.98 7.64 2.74
C THR A 93 -16.05 7.34 3.79
N THR A 94 -16.79 6.25 3.62
CA THR A 94 -17.76 5.78 4.63
C THR A 94 -17.06 5.47 5.96
N ALA A 95 -15.86 4.88 5.92
CA ALA A 95 -15.07 4.63 7.13
C ALA A 95 -14.68 5.91 7.87
N LEU A 96 -14.31 6.95 7.12
CA LEU A 96 -14.01 8.27 7.69
C LEU A 96 -15.24 8.89 8.34
N ASP A 97 -16.39 8.83 7.69
CA ASP A 97 -17.63 9.42 8.19
C ASP A 97 -18.17 8.71 9.45
N GLU A 98 -17.99 7.38 9.53
CA GLU A 98 -18.41 6.60 10.69
C GLU A 98 -17.50 6.77 11.92
N VAL A 99 -16.20 6.96 11.69
CA VAL A 99 -15.18 6.93 12.77
C VAL A 99 -14.73 8.34 13.17
N ASP A 100 -14.73 9.29 12.24
CA ASP A 100 -14.12 10.62 12.36
C ASP A 100 -12.70 10.58 12.97
N PRO A 101 -11.73 9.92 12.31
CA PRO A 101 -10.41 9.68 12.89
C PRO A 101 -9.52 10.93 12.90
N ASP A 102 -8.66 11.03 13.91
CA ASP A 102 -7.60 12.05 14.00
C ASP A 102 -6.45 11.76 13.01
N VAL A 103 -6.20 10.48 12.71
CA VAL A 103 -5.19 10.05 11.74
C VAL A 103 -5.58 8.75 11.06
N THR A 104 -5.21 8.62 9.78
CA THR A 104 -5.46 7.41 8.99
C THR A 104 -4.16 6.73 8.53
N LEU A 105 -4.15 5.41 8.61
CA LEU A 105 -3.09 4.53 8.11
C LEU A 105 -3.65 3.76 6.91
N VAL A 106 -3.18 4.05 5.71
CA VAL A 106 -3.68 3.42 4.49
C VAL A 106 -2.65 2.42 3.95
N ASP A 107 -3.07 1.21 3.65
CA ASP A 107 -2.19 0.21 3.04
C ASP A 107 -1.74 0.62 1.64
N THR A 108 -0.48 0.33 1.30
CA THR A 108 0.13 0.66 0.00
C THR A 108 -0.58 0.06 -1.23
N ASN A 109 -1.43 -0.96 -1.05
CA ASN A 109 -2.22 -1.58 -2.12
C ASN A 109 -3.66 -1.05 -2.21
N CYS A 110 -4.10 -0.18 -1.31
CA CYS A 110 -5.42 0.44 -1.35
C CYS A 110 -5.40 1.75 -2.15
N TRP A 111 -5.20 1.65 -3.47
CA TRP A 111 -4.96 2.82 -4.34
C TRP A 111 -6.14 3.79 -4.41
N GLY A 112 -7.37 3.29 -4.27
CA GLY A 112 -8.57 4.13 -4.19
C GLY A 112 -8.59 4.91 -2.87
N ALA A 113 -8.35 4.22 -1.75
CA ALA A 113 -8.28 4.84 -0.43
C ALA A 113 -7.16 5.88 -0.34
N ILE A 114 -5.97 5.62 -0.91
CA ILE A 114 -4.87 6.59 -0.99
C ILE A 114 -5.31 7.84 -1.77
N SER A 115 -6.04 7.66 -2.87
CA SER A 115 -6.54 8.78 -3.66
C SER A 115 -7.61 9.57 -2.91
N ALA A 116 -8.52 8.90 -2.20
CA ALA A 116 -9.51 9.56 -1.35
C ALA A 116 -8.87 10.27 -0.14
N ALA A 117 -7.83 9.70 0.45
CA ALA A 117 -7.08 10.34 1.53
C ALA A 117 -6.38 11.64 1.08
N GLU A 118 -6.01 11.78 -0.20
CA GLU A 118 -5.43 13.03 -0.72
C GLU A 118 -6.44 14.19 -0.77
N THR A 119 -7.75 13.93 -0.79
CA THR A 119 -8.79 14.98 -0.91
C THR A 119 -9.18 15.60 0.42
N GLN A 120 -8.80 14.99 1.54
CA GLN A 120 -9.14 15.46 2.88
C GLN A 120 -8.06 16.41 3.44
N SER A 121 -8.35 17.02 4.59
CA SER A 121 -7.38 17.81 5.38
C SER A 121 -6.86 17.08 6.63
N ARG A 122 -7.37 15.88 6.93
CA ARG A 122 -7.00 15.05 8.08
C ARG A 122 -5.60 14.44 7.90
N PRO A 123 -4.81 14.33 8.98
CA PRO A 123 -3.54 13.61 8.93
C PRO A 123 -3.70 12.18 8.38
N TRP A 124 -2.81 11.81 7.45
CA TRP A 124 -2.78 10.47 6.91
C TRP A 124 -1.37 10.08 6.49
N LEU A 125 -1.13 8.78 6.43
CA LEU A 125 0.10 8.22 5.91
C LEU A 125 -0.16 6.87 5.24
N VAL A 126 0.80 6.43 4.44
CA VAL A 126 0.79 5.09 3.88
C VAL A 126 1.65 4.17 4.73
N PHE A 127 1.13 2.98 5.01
CA PHE A 127 1.90 1.88 5.59
C PHE A 127 2.12 0.79 4.55
N SER A 128 3.38 0.38 4.39
CA SER A 128 3.79 -0.64 3.45
C SER A 128 4.33 -1.85 4.21
N PRO A 129 3.61 -2.99 4.20
CA PRO A 129 4.04 -4.21 4.88
C PRO A 129 5.14 -4.98 4.11
N PHE A 130 5.49 -4.54 2.91
CA PHE A 130 6.51 -5.14 2.05
C PHE A 130 7.37 -4.04 1.43
N THR A 131 8.38 -4.39 0.62
CA THR A 131 9.19 -3.41 -0.10
C THR A 131 8.28 -2.55 -1.02
N PRO A 132 8.18 -1.24 -0.81
CA PRO A 132 7.17 -0.42 -1.46
C PRO A 132 7.45 -0.25 -2.97
N TYR A 133 6.45 0.24 -3.72
CA TYR A 133 6.56 0.58 -5.14
C TYR A 133 7.41 1.85 -5.39
N LEU A 134 8.56 1.97 -4.73
CA LEU A 134 9.43 3.14 -4.79
C LEU A 134 10.74 2.80 -5.51
N ARG A 135 11.13 3.68 -6.44
CA ARG A 135 12.43 3.61 -7.08
C ARG A 135 13.48 4.22 -6.17
N SER A 136 14.65 3.60 -6.15
CA SER A 136 15.86 4.15 -5.54
C SER A 136 16.95 4.26 -6.60
N PRO A 137 17.72 5.38 -6.64
CA PRO A 137 18.90 5.48 -7.48
C PRO A 137 19.85 4.28 -7.27
N GLY A 138 20.34 3.70 -8.37
CA GLY A 138 21.28 2.58 -8.32
C GLY A 138 20.67 1.23 -7.95
N SER A 139 19.37 1.16 -7.64
CA SER A 139 18.64 -0.09 -7.43
C SER A 139 17.83 -0.45 -8.69
N PRO A 140 17.76 -1.74 -9.05
CA PRO A 140 16.92 -2.15 -10.16
C PRO A 140 15.43 -1.91 -9.83
N PRO A 141 14.57 -1.79 -10.86
CA PRO A 141 13.13 -1.60 -10.66
C PRO A 141 12.51 -2.66 -9.75
N PHE A 142 11.47 -2.25 -9.01
CA PHE A 142 10.69 -3.09 -8.12
C PHE A 142 10.22 -4.39 -8.81
N GLY A 143 10.24 -5.50 -8.07
CA GLY A 143 9.72 -6.80 -8.51
C GLY A 143 10.66 -7.61 -9.42
N ALA A 144 11.77 -7.03 -9.88
CA ALA A 144 12.68 -7.73 -10.81
C ALA A 144 13.61 -8.76 -10.14
N GLY A 145 13.76 -8.72 -8.81
CA GLY A 145 14.68 -9.59 -8.06
C GLY A 145 16.15 -9.49 -8.49
N ALA A 146 16.50 -8.48 -9.30
CA ALA A 146 17.82 -8.35 -9.90
C ALA A 146 18.82 -7.80 -8.89
N THR A 147 20.07 -8.26 -8.96
CA THR A 147 21.14 -7.72 -8.14
C THR A 147 21.62 -6.37 -8.69
N PRO A 148 21.88 -5.36 -7.84
CA PRO A 148 22.42 -4.07 -8.27
C PRO A 148 23.77 -4.23 -8.96
N TRP A 149 23.92 -3.66 -10.15
CA TRP A 149 25.18 -3.65 -10.89
C TRP A 149 25.75 -2.24 -10.94
N ARG A 150 27.06 -2.11 -10.72
CA ARG A 150 27.76 -0.82 -10.82
C ARG A 150 28.11 -0.49 -12.27
N GLY A 151 28.27 0.81 -12.56
CA GLY A 151 28.79 1.29 -13.84
C GLY A 151 27.76 1.35 -14.98
N VAL A 152 28.25 1.59 -16.20
CA VAL A 152 27.40 1.85 -17.39
C VAL A 152 26.54 0.66 -17.75
N VAL A 153 27.07 -0.56 -17.67
CA VAL A 153 26.34 -1.80 -18.02
C VAL A 153 25.12 -2.00 -17.12
N GLY A 154 25.29 -1.79 -15.80
CA GLY A 154 24.18 -1.84 -14.85
C GLY A 154 23.10 -0.81 -15.18
N ARG A 155 23.48 0.42 -15.50
CA ARG A 155 22.53 1.48 -15.88
C ARG A 155 21.74 1.14 -17.15
N VAL A 156 22.37 0.55 -18.16
CA VAL A 156 21.70 0.15 -19.41
C VAL A 156 20.71 -0.99 -19.15
N ARG A 157 21.11 -1.99 -18.36
CA ARG A 157 20.22 -3.09 -17.95
C ARG A 157 19.02 -2.55 -17.17
N ASP A 158 19.27 -1.71 -16.17
CA ASP A 158 18.22 -1.17 -15.30
C ASP A 158 17.29 -0.23 -16.08
N TRP A 159 17.79 0.48 -17.08
CA TRP A 159 16.96 1.22 -18.05
C TRP A 159 16.05 0.27 -18.84
N GLY A 160 16.59 -0.85 -19.35
CA GLY A 160 15.80 -1.88 -20.04
C GLY A 160 14.73 -2.53 -19.16
N ILE A 161 15.05 -2.88 -17.91
CA ILE A 161 14.06 -3.37 -16.95
C ILE A 161 13.00 -2.27 -16.70
N GLY A 162 13.44 -1.02 -16.57
CA GLY A 162 12.53 0.11 -16.36
C GLY A 162 11.56 0.35 -17.51
N THR A 163 11.95 0.11 -18.77
CA THR A 163 11.02 0.20 -19.91
C THR A 163 9.98 -0.90 -19.89
N VAL A 164 10.35 -2.13 -19.50
CA VAL A 164 9.42 -3.25 -19.31
C VAL A 164 8.47 -2.95 -18.15
N THR A 165 8.97 -2.55 -16.97
CA THR A 165 8.15 -2.14 -15.83
C THR A 165 7.17 -1.03 -16.22
N ARG A 166 7.62 -0.04 -17.01
CA ARG A 166 6.74 1.03 -17.47
C ARG A 166 5.60 0.51 -18.35
N ALA A 167 5.88 -0.47 -19.21
CA ALA A 167 4.89 -1.04 -20.12
C ALA A 167 3.89 -1.96 -19.42
N VAL A 168 4.37 -2.85 -18.55
CA VAL A 168 3.63 -3.93 -17.89
C VAL A 168 2.93 -3.45 -16.62
N PHE A 169 3.48 -2.44 -15.94
CA PHE A 169 2.97 -1.96 -14.65
C PHE A 169 2.47 -0.52 -14.71
N ASP A 170 3.35 0.46 -14.99
CA ASP A 170 3.01 1.89 -14.87
C ASP A 170 1.88 2.31 -15.82
N ARG A 171 1.89 1.82 -17.08
CA ARG A 171 0.87 2.15 -18.08
C ARG A 171 -0.51 1.60 -17.69
N PRO A 172 -0.69 0.28 -17.43
CA PRO A 172 -1.96 -0.26 -16.96
C PRO A 172 -2.45 0.43 -15.66
N PHE A 173 -1.54 0.67 -14.72
CA PHE A 173 -1.84 1.41 -13.49
C PHE A 173 -2.41 2.79 -13.80
N SER A 174 -1.73 3.54 -14.66
CA SER A 174 -2.15 4.89 -15.00
C SER A 174 -3.49 4.90 -15.73
N VAL A 175 -3.77 3.91 -16.60
CA VAL A 175 -5.07 3.78 -17.26
C VAL A 175 -6.17 3.48 -16.25
N GLY A 176 -5.93 2.55 -15.32
CA GLY A 176 -6.91 2.16 -14.30
C GLY A 176 -7.20 3.25 -13.27
N MET A 177 -6.18 4.01 -12.86
CA MET A 177 -6.32 5.05 -11.83
C MET A 177 -6.83 6.40 -12.35
N ARG A 178 -6.71 6.69 -13.65
CA ARG A 178 -7.23 7.93 -14.26
C ARG A 178 -8.69 8.22 -13.94
N PRO A 179 -9.66 7.30 -14.18
CA PRO A 179 -11.06 7.58 -13.88
C PRO A 179 -11.31 7.80 -12.39
N VAL A 180 -10.66 7.01 -11.52
CA VAL A 180 -10.76 7.14 -10.05
C VAL A 180 -10.33 8.54 -9.60
N ARG A 181 -9.16 9.00 -10.07
CA ARG A 181 -8.64 10.32 -9.68
C ARG A 181 -9.42 11.47 -10.31
N ALA A 182 -9.90 11.31 -11.55
CA ALA A 182 -10.75 12.31 -12.19
C ALA A 182 -12.07 12.51 -11.44
N ALA A 183 -12.71 11.43 -10.96
CA ALA A 183 -13.93 11.50 -10.16
C ALA A 183 -13.73 12.24 -8.83
N LEU A 184 -12.51 12.17 -8.28
CA LEU A 184 -12.10 12.90 -7.07
C LEU A 184 -11.59 14.33 -7.35
N GLY A 185 -11.59 14.79 -8.60
CA GLY A 185 -11.07 16.11 -8.97
C GLY A 185 -9.54 16.24 -8.84
N LEU A 186 -8.81 15.13 -8.75
CA LEU A 186 -7.36 15.09 -8.53
C LEU A 186 -6.57 15.02 -9.85
N PRO A 187 -5.34 15.57 -9.89
CA PRO A 187 -4.46 15.44 -11.04
C PRO A 187 -4.09 13.96 -11.28
N PRO A 188 -3.85 13.54 -12.53
CA PRO A 188 -3.50 12.16 -12.84
C PRO A 188 -2.14 11.77 -12.22
N VAL A 189 -2.00 10.48 -11.95
CA VAL A 189 -0.71 9.85 -11.61
C VAL A 189 -0.35 8.81 -12.68
N HIS A 190 0.94 8.61 -12.88
CA HIS A 190 1.48 7.78 -13.96
C HIS A 190 2.20 6.53 -13.48
N SER A 191 2.40 6.37 -12.17
CA SER A 191 2.98 5.17 -11.55
C SER A 191 2.51 5.05 -10.11
N ALA A 192 2.58 3.83 -9.55
CA ALA A 192 2.27 3.62 -8.14
C ALA A 192 3.21 4.45 -7.24
N GLU A 193 4.48 4.61 -7.61
CA GLU A 193 5.41 5.52 -6.93
C GLU A 193 4.83 6.94 -6.79
N GLN A 194 4.32 7.52 -7.88
CA GLN A 194 3.73 8.86 -7.84
C GLN A 194 2.49 8.95 -6.95
N LEU A 195 1.74 7.84 -6.83
CA LEU A 195 0.61 7.75 -5.92
C LEU A 195 1.05 7.66 -4.46
N LEU A 196 2.02 6.79 -4.13
CA LEU A 196 2.54 6.66 -2.77
C LEU A 196 3.18 7.97 -2.29
N ARG A 197 3.84 8.70 -3.18
CA ARG A 197 4.42 10.02 -2.87
C ARG A 197 3.38 11.13 -2.67
N ARG A 198 2.08 10.86 -2.80
CA ARG A 198 1.02 11.77 -2.36
C ARG A 198 0.86 11.77 -0.85
N ALA A 199 1.23 10.67 -0.20
CA ALA A 199 1.22 10.57 1.24
C ALA A 199 2.30 11.49 1.85
N PRO A 200 1.97 12.24 2.93
CA PRO A 200 2.97 13.01 3.67
C PRO A 200 4.13 12.15 4.19
N ARG A 201 3.82 10.89 4.55
CA ARG A 201 4.78 9.88 5.00
C ARG A 201 4.43 8.50 4.46
N VAL A 202 5.46 7.70 4.18
CA VAL A 202 5.34 6.27 3.87
C VAL A 202 6.16 5.50 4.92
N LEU A 203 5.47 4.75 5.78
CA LEU A 203 6.11 3.84 6.73
C LEU A 203 6.32 2.49 6.05
N VAL A 204 7.52 1.93 6.15
CA VAL A 204 7.86 0.64 5.56
C VAL A 204 8.30 -0.30 6.66
N ALA A 205 7.60 -1.43 6.78
CA ALA A 205 7.88 -2.50 7.76
C ALA A 205 9.11 -3.33 7.38
N SER A 206 10.22 -2.66 7.08
CA SER A 206 11.51 -3.23 6.69
C SER A 206 12.64 -2.37 7.25
N GLY A 207 13.88 -2.78 7.04
CA GLY A 207 15.08 -2.07 7.48
C GLY A 207 16.26 -2.27 6.54
N LYS A 208 17.28 -1.41 6.68
CA LYS A 208 18.50 -1.44 5.84
C LYS A 208 19.17 -2.81 5.70
N PRO A 209 19.19 -3.72 6.69
CA PRO A 209 19.76 -5.05 6.49
C PRO A 209 19.04 -5.91 5.45
N PHE A 210 17.76 -5.63 5.16
CA PHE A 210 16.94 -6.34 4.17
C PHE A 210 16.85 -5.61 2.82
N GLU A 211 17.38 -4.40 2.74
CA GLU A 211 17.38 -3.57 1.53
C GLU A 211 18.80 -3.45 0.97
N TYR A 212 18.93 -3.04 -0.30
CA TYR A 212 20.26 -2.74 -0.83
C TYR A 212 20.91 -1.61 -0.04
N VAL A 213 22.21 -1.75 0.26
CA VAL A 213 22.97 -0.82 1.11
C VAL A 213 22.81 0.64 0.66
N HIS A 214 22.78 0.87 -0.65
CA HIS A 214 22.65 2.19 -1.27
C HIS A 214 21.19 2.64 -1.51
N THR A 215 20.19 1.85 -1.11
CA THR A 215 18.77 2.20 -1.33
C THR A 215 18.45 3.49 -0.59
N ASP A 216 17.95 4.49 -1.31
CA ASP A 216 17.46 5.75 -0.77
C ASP A 216 16.13 6.11 -1.44
N TRP A 217 15.06 6.15 -0.64
CA TRP A 217 13.71 6.50 -1.09
C TRP A 217 13.32 7.94 -0.77
N GLY A 218 14.22 8.70 -0.14
CA GLY A 218 14.04 10.09 0.26
C GLY A 218 13.43 10.26 1.64
N ALA A 219 13.44 11.53 2.10
CA ALA A 219 13.09 11.89 3.47
C ALA A 219 11.64 11.67 3.87
N SER A 220 10.73 11.39 2.92
CA SER A 220 9.31 11.12 3.19
C SER A 220 9.03 9.65 3.52
N VAL A 221 10.06 8.80 3.56
CA VAL A 221 9.95 7.36 3.71
C VAL A 221 10.74 6.92 4.94
N ASP A 222 10.04 6.28 5.86
CA ASP A 222 10.61 5.84 7.13
C ASP A 222 10.66 4.31 7.18
N LEU A 223 11.87 3.77 7.28
CA LEU A 223 12.10 2.35 7.56
C LEU A 223 11.94 2.11 9.05
N ILE A 224 10.85 1.47 9.46
CA ILE A 224 10.50 1.31 10.88
C ILE A 224 10.97 -0.03 11.48
N GLY A 225 11.66 -0.85 10.69
CA GLY A 225 11.99 -2.22 11.07
C GLY A 225 10.83 -3.20 10.83
N PRO A 226 11.04 -4.50 11.12
CA PRO A 226 10.01 -5.50 10.91
C PRO A 226 8.85 -5.31 11.90
N ALA A 227 7.63 -5.25 11.37
CA ALA A 227 6.40 -5.22 12.17
C ALA A 227 5.95 -6.65 12.48
N VAL A 228 6.64 -7.28 13.44
CA VAL A 228 6.41 -8.70 13.80
C VAL A 228 5.13 -8.84 14.60
N PHE A 229 4.24 -9.72 14.15
CA PHE A 229 3.00 -10.06 14.82
C PHE A 229 2.84 -11.58 14.85
N ASP A 230 2.54 -12.12 16.03
CA ASP A 230 2.19 -13.53 16.22
C ASP A 230 0.76 -13.60 16.78
N PRO A 231 -0.21 -14.20 16.07
CA PRO A 231 -1.59 -14.24 16.53
C PRO A 231 -1.73 -15.07 17.82
N PRO A 232 -2.61 -14.66 18.75
CA PRO A 232 -2.89 -15.38 19.99
C PRO A 232 -3.72 -16.65 19.78
#